data_AF-A0A434CNN3-F1
#
_entry.id   AF-A0A434CNN3-F1
#
_cell.length_a   1.000
_cell.length_b   1.000
_cell.length_c   1.000
_cell.angle_alpha   90.00
_cell.angle_beta   90.00
_cell.angle_gamma   90.00
#
_symmetry.space_group_name_H-M   'P 1'
#
loop_
_entity.id
_entity.type
_entity.pdbx_description
1 polymer ?
#
loop_
_entity_poly.entity_id
_entity_poly.type
_entity_poly.pdbx_seq_one_letter_code
_entity_poly.pdbx_strand_id
1 'polypeptide(L)'
;ASAEPPTAILAMSDRLAMVAIEWLTARGIAVPGDVSVVGFDGVPEAALSDPALTTIAQPIAEIGRRAARMILDFDGTVRRETLGVELVVRASSGPPPKTA
;
A
#
# COMPACT_ATOMS: atom_id res chain seq x y z
N ALA A 1 -2.66 -13.93 21.00
CA ALA A 1 -2.34 -13.90 19.57
C ALA A 1 -2.73 -15.24 18.96
N SER A 2 -3.25 -15.27 17.74
CA SER A 2 -3.52 -16.53 17.02
C SER A 2 -2.23 -17.35 16.92
N ALA A 3 -2.33 -18.68 17.00
CA ALA A 3 -1.19 -19.59 16.87
C ALA A 3 -0.68 -19.68 15.42
N GLU A 4 -1.46 -19.23 14.45
CA GLU A 4 -1.14 -19.30 13.03
C GLU A 4 -0.54 -17.97 12.51
N PRO A 5 0.48 -18.04 11.63
CA PRO A 5 1.03 -16.85 10.98
C PRO A 5 -0.04 -16.18 10.07
N PRO A 6 0.05 -14.86 9.86
CA PRO A 6 -0.87 -14.16 8.99
C PRO A 6 -0.67 -14.56 7.52
N THR A 7 -1.77 -14.68 6.77
CA THR A 7 -1.77 -14.93 5.32
C THR A 7 -1.74 -13.64 4.48
N ALA A 8 -1.84 -12.48 5.12
CA ALA A 8 -1.76 -11.18 4.46
C ALA A 8 -1.20 -10.08 5.37
N ILE A 9 -0.50 -9.12 4.78
CA ILE A 9 0.03 -7.90 5.41
C ILE A 9 -0.51 -6.68 4.68
N LEU A 10 -1.12 -5.77 5.44
CA LEU A 10 -1.46 -4.41 5.00
C LEU A 10 -0.41 -3.46 5.57
N ALA A 11 0.50 -2.97 4.72
CA ALA A 11 1.52 -2.02 5.12
C ALA A 11 1.01 -0.58 5.00
N MET A 12 1.46 0.29 5.89
CA MET A 12 1.05 1.71 5.90
C MET A 12 1.70 2.55 4.78
N SER A 13 2.69 2.00 4.06
CA SER A 13 3.26 2.61 2.87
C SER A 13 3.81 1.58 1.91
N ASP A 14 3.96 1.93 0.63
CA ASP A 14 4.58 1.08 -0.39
C ASP A 14 6.02 0.76 -0.05
N ARG A 15 6.75 1.72 0.53
CA ARG A 15 8.13 1.50 0.96
C ARG A 15 8.23 0.48 2.08
N LEU A 16 7.33 0.51 3.07
CA LEU A 16 7.27 -0.51 4.11
C LEU A 16 6.85 -1.86 3.54
N ALA A 17 5.92 -1.88 2.58
CA ALA A 17 5.49 -3.09 1.90
C ALA A 17 6.64 -3.77 1.15
N MET A 18 7.43 -3.00 0.38
CA MET A 18 8.59 -3.53 -0.36
C MET A 18 9.66 -4.09 0.58
N VAL A 19 9.96 -3.41 1.70
CA VAL A 19 10.88 -3.95 2.73
C VAL A 19 10.32 -5.22 3.37
N ALA A 20 9.01 -5.31 3.57
CA ALA A 20 8.38 -6.54 4.06
C ALA A 20 8.52 -7.69 3.06
N ILE A 21 8.31 -7.43 1.77
CA ILE A 21 8.52 -8.40 0.69
C ILE A 21 9.98 -8.90 0.71
N GLU A 22 10.96 -8.00 0.70
CA GLU A 22 12.38 -8.36 0.76
C GLU A 22 12.70 -9.24 1.97
N TRP A 23 12.16 -8.89 3.14
CA TRP A 23 12.37 -9.63 4.38
C TRP A 23 11.76 -11.03 4.37
N LEU A 24 10.56 -11.18 3.78
CA LEU A 24 9.85 -12.46 3.62
C LEU A 24 10.60 -13.35 2.63
N THR A 25 10.95 -12.82 1.46
CA THR A 25 11.69 -13.54 0.42
C THR A 25 13.05 -14.01 0.92
N ALA A 26 13.77 -13.18 1.70
CA ALA A 26 15.05 -13.57 2.33
C ALA A 26 14.93 -14.75 3.31
N ARG A 27 13.72 -15.10 3.74
CA ARG A 27 13.41 -16.25 4.62
C ARG A 27 12.74 -17.41 3.89
N GLY A 28 12.64 -17.33 2.56
CA GLY A 28 11.96 -18.34 1.75
C GLY A 28 10.44 -18.34 1.91
N ILE A 29 9.85 -17.27 2.45
CA ILE A 29 8.39 -17.09 2.50
C ILE A 29 7.95 -16.46 1.18
N ALA A 30 7.09 -17.15 0.44
CA ALA A 30 6.67 -16.71 -0.88
C ALA A 30 5.61 -15.60 -0.79
N VAL A 31 5.80 -14.56 -1.60
CA VAL A 31 4.79 -13.53 -1.85
C VAL A 31 4.35 -13.66 -3.31
N PRO A 32 3.05 -13.82 -3.62
CA PRO A 32 1.90 -13.85 -2.72
C PRO A 32 1.60 -15.25 -2.14
N GLY A 33 2.40 -16.27 -2.49
CA GLY A 33 2.06 -17.68 -2.31
C GLY A 33 1.76 -18.12 -0.88
N ASP A 34 2.53 -17.64 0.09
CA ASP A 34 2.34 -17.89 1.52
C ASP A 34 1.68 -16.69 2.21
N VAL A 35 2.12 -15.48 1.84
CA VAL A 35 1.67 -14.22 2.43
C VAL A 35 1.42 -13.20 1.33
N SER A 36 0.20 -12.68 1.24
CA SER A 36 -0.09 -11.51 0.40
C SER A 36 0.42 -10.23 1.05
N VAL A 37 0.96 -9.31 0.27
CA VAL A 37 1.42 -8.00 0.76
C VAL A 37 0.74 -6.90 -0.05
N VAL A 38 0.15 -5.94 0.65
CA VAL A 38 -0.49 -4.75 0.06
C VAL A 38 0.13 -3.50 0.69
N GLY A 39 0.50 -2.54 -0.15
CA GLY A 39 1.01 -1.24 0.24
C GLY A 39 -0.04 -0.13 0.21
N PHE A 40 0.44 1.09 0.38
CA PHE A 40 -0.33 2.33 0.40
C PHE A 40 0.58 3.43 -0.15
N ASP A 41 0.14 4.25 -1.09
CA ASP A 41 0.78 5.45 -1.68
C ASP A 41 0.62 5.44 -3.20
N GLY A 42 0.91 4.32 -3.86
CA GLY A 42 0.92 4.20 -5.32
C GLY A 42 2.19 4.75 -5.96
N VAL A 43 3.34 4.60 -5.30
CA VAL A 43 4.62 5.11 -5.85
C VAL A 43 5.01 4.33 -7.13
N PRO A 44 5.71 4.95 -8.10
CA PRO A 44 6.10 4.26 -9.34
C PRO A 44 6.90 2.97 -9.10
N GLU A 45 7.73 2.96 -8.06
CA GLU A 45 8.55 1.82 -7.65
C GLU A 45 7.69 0.59 -7.29
N ALA A 46 6.46 0.78 -6.81
CA ALA A 46 5.54 -0.32 -6.52
C ALA A 46 5.20 -1.15 -7.77
N ALA A 47 5.18 -0.55 -8.96
CA ALA A 47 4.96 -1.28 -10.21
C ALA A 47 6.21 -2.05 -10.68
N LEU A 48 7.39 -1.66 -10.21
CA LEU A 48 8.70 -2.18 -10.61
C LEU A 48 9.31 -3.13 -9.58
N SER A 49 8.72 -3.25 -8.40
CA SER A 49 9.14 -4.20 -7.36
C SER A 49 8.95 -5.64 -7.83
N ASP A 50 9.63 -6.57 -7.15
CA ASP A 50 9.48 -8.01 -7.40
C ASP A 50 9.05 -8.74 -6.12
N PRO A 51 7.83 -9.32 -6.06
CA PRO A 51 6.75 -9.17 -7.04
C PRO A 51 6.23 -7.72 -7.13
N ALA A 52 5.59 -7.38 -8.26
CA ALA A 52 4.95 -6.08 -8.44
C ALA A 52 3.88 -5.86 -7.37
N LEU A 53 3.99 -4.77 -6.61
CA LEU A 53 3.24 -4.51 -5.39
C LEU A 53 1.80 -4.05 -5.68
N THR A 54 0.82 -4.74 -5.11
CA THR A 54 -0.56 -4.27 -4.96
C THR A 54 -0.61 -3.12 -3.96
N THR A 55 -1.28 -2.02 -4.28
CA THR A 55 -1.27 -0.82 -3.42
C THR A 55 -2.54 0.01 -3.55
N ILE A 56 -2.89 0.72 -2.48
CA ILE A 56 -3.83 1.84 -2.55
C ILE A 56 -3.10 3.07 -3.09
N ALA A 57 -3.32 3.39 -4.35
CA ALA A 57 -2.79 4.59 -4.99
C ALA A 57 -3.53 5.84 -4.51
N GLN A 58 -2.77 6.78 -3.97
CA GLN A 58 -3.28 8.06 -3.48
C GLN A 58 -3.02 9.17 -4.51
N PRO A 59 -3.93 10.14 -4.68
CA PRO A 59 -3.70 11.28 -5.55
C PRO A 59 -2.80 12.33 -4.86
N ILE A 60 -1.56 11.96 -4.51
CA ILE A 60 -0.66 12.77 -3.66
C ILE A 60 -0.41 14.17 -4.25
N ALA A 61 -0.26 14.26 -5.58
CA ALA A 61 -0.13 15.54 -6.27
C ALA A 61 -1.39 16.42 -6.17
N GLU A 62 -2.58 15.82 -6.20
CA GLU A 62 -3.86 16.52 -5.97
C GLU A 62 -3.95 17.00 -4.52
N ILE A 63 -3.59 16.15 -3.55
CA ILE A 63 -3.57 16.49 -2.12
C ILE A 63 -2.72 17.75 -1.91
N GLY A 64 -1.49 17.76 -2.42
CA GLY A 64 -0.59 18.91 -2.30
C GLY A 64 -1.16 20.19 -2.93
N ARG A 65 -1.73 20.09 -4.14
CA ARG A 65 -2.32 21.24 -4.84
C ARG A 65 -3.57 21.77 -4.17
N ARG A 66 -4.43 20.90 -3.62
CA ARG A 66 -5.62 21.28 -2.84
C ARG A 66 -5.20 21.94 -1.52
N ALA A 67 -4.25 21.34 -0.80
CA ALA A 67 -3.73 21.91 0.44
C ALA A 67 -3.12 23.29 0.24
N ALA A 68 -2.27 23.47 -0.79
CA ALA A 68 -1.70 24.78 -1.11
C ALA A 68 -2.78 25.82 -1.43
N ARG A 69 -3.79 25.44 -2.22
CA ARG A 69 -4.93 26.31 -2.52
C ARG A 69 -5.72 26.68 -1.27
N MET A 70 -5.96 25.73 -0.36
CA MET A 70 -6.66 26.01 0.90
C MET A 70 -5.94 27.03 1.77
N ILE A 71 -4.60 27.00 1.80
CA ILE A 71 -3.77 27.95 2.54
C ILE A 71 -3.83 29.33 1.90
N LEU A 72 -3.71 29.41 0.56
CA LEU A 72 -3.77 30.67 -0.18
C LEU A 72 -5.15 31.34 -0.07
N ASP A 73 -6.22 30.53 -0.07
CA ASP A 73 -7.61 30.96 0.01
C ASP A 73 -8.13 30.95 1.47
N PHE A 74 -7.26 31.01 2.48
CA PHE A 74 -7.66 30.90 3.88
C PHE A 74 -8.36 32.18 4.36
N ASP A 75 -9.61 32.04 4.82
CA ASP A 75 -10.46 33.12 5.29
C ASP A 75 -10.68 33.10 6.82
N GLY A 76 -9.93 32.26 7.55
CA GLY A 76 -10.15 31.98 8.96
C GLY A 76 -10.88 30.66 9.23
N THR A 77 -11.48 30.03 8.21
CA THR A 77 -12.22 28.78 8.35
C THR A 77 -11.37 27.56 8.02
N VAL A 78 -11.29 26.60 8.94
CA VAL A 78 -10.63 25.31 8.70
C VAL A 78 -11.52 24.43 7.81
N ARG A 79 -10.99 24.02 6.66
CA ARG A 79 -11.67 23.13 5.69
C ARG A 79 -11.05 21.73 5.74
N ARG A 80 -11.89 20.71 5.56
CA ARG A 80 -11.49 19.31 5.38
C ARG A 80 -12.07 18.78 4.08
N GLU A 81 -11.21 18.26 3.22
CA GLU A 81 -11.60 17.53 2.01
C GLU A 81 -11.20 16.06 2.13
N THR A 82 -11.94 15.20 1.44
CA THR A 82 -11.60 13.77 1.29
C THR A 82 -11.51 13.49 -0.19
N LEU A 83 -10.39 12.92 -0.62
CA LEU A 83 -10.17 12.55 -2.02
C LEU A 83 -10.32 11.04 -2.18
N GLY A 84 -10.77 10.62 -3.35
CA GLY A 84 -10.82 9.20 -3.70
C GLY A 84 -9.42 8.61 -3.82
N VAL A 85 -9.32 7.31 -3.52
CA VAL A 85 -8.13 6.49 -3.74
C VAL A 85 -8.50 5.29 -4.60
N GLU A 86 -7.51 4.66 -5.22
CA GLU A 86 -7.73 3.50 -6.08
C GLU A 86 -6.90 2.32 -5.60
N LEU A 87 -7.50 1.13 -5.50
CA LEU A 87 -6.75 -0.10 -5.29
C LEU A 87 -6.19 -0.58 -6.64
N VAL A 88 -4.87 -0.53 -6.78
CA VAL A 88 -4.16 -1.06 -7.93
C VAL A 88 -3.67 -2.46 -7.61
N VAL A 89 -4.38 -3.48 -8.12
CA VAL A 89 -4.06 -4.90 -7.91
C VAL A 89 -2.92 -5.33 -8.82
N ARG A 90 -1.90 -5.97 -8.25
CA ARG A 90 -0.72 -6.52 -8.93
C ARG A 90 -0.34 -7.89 -8.35
N ALA A 91 0.90 -8.32 -8.58
CA ALA A 91 1.38 -9.68 -8.32
C ALA A 91 1.63 -9.99 -6.83
N SER A 92 1.78 -8.99 -5.95
CA SER A 92 2.07 -9.24 -4.52
C SER A 92 0.88 -9.68 -3.68
N SER A 93 -0.32 -9.78 -4.25
CA SER A 93 -1.53 -10.23 -3.54
C SER A 93 -2.27 -11.34 -4.29
N GLY A 94 -2.86 -12.27 -3.56
CA GLY A 94 -3.64 -13.36 -4.12
C GLY A 94 -4.51 -14.07 -3.08
N PRO A 95 -5.20 -15.16 -3.46
CA PRO A 95 -5.92 -16.01 -2.52
C PRO A 95 -4.97 -16.56 -1.43
N PRO A 96 -5.44 -16.75 -0.19
CA PRO A 96 -4.61 -17.34 0.86
C PRO A 96 -4.24 -18.79 0.52
N PRO A 97 -3.16 -19.32 1.12
CA PRO A 97 -2.84 -20.75 1.03
C PRO A 97 -4.05 -21.60 1.39
N LYS A 98 -4.30 -22.67 0.64
CA LYS A 98 -5.29 -23.67 1.04
C LYS A 98 -4.75 -24.35 2.30
N THR A 99 -5.40 -24.15 3.44
CA THR A 99 -5.15 -24.96 4.63
C THR A 99 -5.37 -26.43 4.28
N ALA A 100 -4.43 -27.29 4.66
CA ALA A 100 -4.55 -28.74 4.56
C ALA A 100 -5.56 -29.27 5.58
#